data_AF-A0A6N2ZP05-F1
#
_entry.id   AF-A0A6N2ZP05-F1
#
_cell.length_a   1.000
_cell.length_b   1.000
_cell.length_c   1.000
_cell.angle_alpha   90.00
_cell.angle_beta   90.00
_cell.angle_gamma   90.00
#
_symmetry.space_group_name_H-M   'P 1'
#
loop_
_entity.id
_entity.type
_entity.pdbx_description
1 polymer ?
#
loop_
_entity_poly.entity_id
_entity_poly.type
_entity_poly.pdbx_seq_one_letter_code
_entity_poly.pdbx_strand_id
1 'polypeptide(L)'
;MVSGELSTMLPQEGGPQLWVKTALGSKWGFVVAWLLWVQMFPGMVMVASTLGPLLGNTFGNVELGNNHWFVLGCILVIYWIITILNLKFDMAKVGGNIGVWLGVYIPVVIMFVLGVLAAFKVGLVSNGYLGDFSWSKAFPDLEHIDSLKYLAGITFIFVGIEMSSVYMPRLKDATKNYTKGVFIALIGLVLLNVINAMLVANVVPDGKMELANITQPILIDCQILGLPEVIGNIFSFMVFIGVLLQLSAWVTGPSKTIIQVAREGFLPPKFGFHKENKYGVSRNVVLTQSIVISLFALLYGVMDDVSAVFLTLTNATTVIYCIVYILIAVSLLKMRKKHPEFERPYRIGKNGNGLAWVVSCMLIFSIIVVVFATLGTATLSDALLVAAITVVMFVIPLIINHFKKDSWGIEVEKSLEEK
;
A
#
# COMPACT_ATOMS: atom_id res chain seq x y z
N MET A 1 9.39 -13.08 7.77
CA MET A 1 9.68 -14.09 8.83
C MET A 1 8.61 -14.12 9.91
N VAL A 2 8.42 -13.02 10.67
CA VAL A 2 7.42 -12.94 11.76
C VAL A 2 6.03 -13.43 11.32
N SER A 3 5.55 -12.92 10.19
CA SER A 3 4.26 -13.30 9.60
C SER A 3 4.20 -14.78 9.23
N GLY A 4 5.30 -15.41 8.82
CA GLY A 4 5.32 -16.84 8.49
C GLY A 4 5.17 -17.73 9.72
N GLU A 5 5.67 -17.30 10.88
CA GLU A 5 5.45 -18.06 12.13
C GLU A 5 4.02 -17.85 12.63
N LEU A 6 3.54 -16.60 12.67
CA LEU A 6 2.19 -16.30 13.12
C LEU A 6 1.12 -16.92 12.21
N SER A 7 1.31 -16.90 10.88
CA SER A 7 0.36 -17.47 9.93
C SER A 7 0.29 -18.99 9.99
N THR A 8 1.42 -19.67 10.20
CA THR A 8 1.43 -21.13 10.31
C THR A 8 0.98 -21.62 11.68
N MET A 9 1.14 -20.81 12.73
CA MET A 9 0.61 -21.06 14.07
C MET A 9 -0.90 -20.80 14.16
N LEU A 10 -1.40 -19.76 13.50
CA LEU A 10 -2.81 -19.38 13.45
C LEU A 10 -3.28 -19.32 11.99
N PRO A 11 -3.56 -20.47 11.36
CA PRO A 11 -3.91 -20.54 9.94
C PRO A 11 -5.36 -20.15 9.65
N GLN A 12 -6.11 -19.65 10.64
CA GLN A 12 -7.50 -19.22 10.46
C GLN A 12 -7.61 -17.90 9.66
N GLU A 13 -8.82 -17.60 9.20
CA GLU A 13 -9.12 -16.30 8.60
C GLU A 13 -8.91 -15.16 9.60
N GLY A 14 -8.29 -14.06 9.16
CA GLY A 14 -8.10 -12.84 9.94
C GLY A 14 -6.70 -12.24 9.93
N GLY A 15 -5.66 -13.04 9.63
CA GLY A 15 -4.29 -12.56 9.41
C GLY A 15 -3.77 -11.69 10.57
N PRO A 16 -3.20 -10.49 10.30
CA PRO A 16 -2.68 -9.60 11.33
C PRO A 16 -3.65 -9.27 12.47
N GLN A 17 -4.93 -9.05 12.14
CA GLN A 17 -5.94 -8.73 13.15
C GLN A 17 -6.09 -9.88 14.16
N LEU A 18 -6.14 -11.12 13.67
CA LEU A 18 -6.28 -12.31 14.51
C LEU A 18 -5.04 -12.49 15.40
N TRP A 19 -3.84 -12.35 14.84
CA TRP A 19 -2.60 -12.53 15.61
C TRP A 19 -2.52 -11.53 16.77
N VAL A 20 -2.83 -10.27 16.49
CA VAL A 20 -2.80 -9.21 17.49
C VAL A 20 -3.95 -9.36 18.49
N LYS A 21 -5.15 -9.74 18.05
CA LYS A 21 -6.29 -10.04 18.94
C LYS A 21 -5.96 -11.16 19.92
N THR A 22 -5.37 -12.25 19.45
CA THR A 22 -5.00 -13.40 20.30
C THR A 22 -3.89 -13.04 21.30
N ALA A 23 -2.88 -12.27 20.87
CA ALA A 23 -1.75 -11.91 21.73
C ALA A 23 -2.07 -10.77 22.72
N LEU A 24 -2.66 -9.68 22.22
CA LEU A 24 -2.84 -8.41 22.92
C LEU A 24 -4.28 -8.15 23.36
N GLY A 25 -5.24 -8.94 22.90
CA GLY A 25 -6.65 -8.83 23.24
C GLY A 25 -7.47 -8.06 22.20
N SER A 26 -8.79 -8.15 22.36
CA SER A 26 -9.80 -7.59 21.45
C SER A 26 -9.61 -6.12 21.07
N LYS A 27 -9.22 -5.26 22.02
CA LYS A 27 -8.93 -3.84 21.78
C LYS A 27 -7.88 -3.66 20.67
N TRP A 28 -6.76 -4.36 20.78
CA TRP A 28 -5.64 -4.22 19.84
C TRP A 28 -5.90 -4.93 18.52
N GLY A 29 -6.71 -6.00 18.52
CA GLY A 29 -7.27 -6.56 17.29
C GLY A 29 -8.11 -5.53 16.52
N PHE A 30 -8.99 -4.81 17.20
CA PHE A 30 -9.75 -3.71 16.60
C PHE A 30 -8.86 -2.58 16.08
N VAL A 31 -7.86 -2.15 16.85
CA VAL A 31 -6.88 -1.13 16.40
C VAL A 31 -6.17 -1.58 15.12
N VAL A 32 -5.73 -2.82 15.02
CA VAL A 32 -5.07 -3.32 13.80
C VAL A 32 -6.02 -3.35 12.60
N ALA A 33 -7.25 -3.86 12.77
CA ALA A 33 -8.27 -3.80 11.72
C ALA A 33 -8.54 -2.37 11.25
N TRP A 34 -8.62 -1.43 12.20
CA TRP A 34 -8.81 -0.02 11.93
C TRP A 34 -7.65 0.56 11.12
N LEU A 35 -6.41 0.38 11.60
CA LEU A 35 -5.22 0.89 10.94
C LEU A 35 -5.05 0.36 9.52
N LEU A 36 -5.30 -0.94 9.30
CA LEU A 36 -5.26 -1.57 7.98
C LEU A 36 -6.29 -0.96 7.00
N TRP A 37 -7.43 -0.49 7.51
CA TRP A 37 -8.43 0.22 6.72
C TRP A 37 -8.07 1.68 6.48
N VAL A 38 -7.76 2.46 7.53
CA VAL A 38 -7.57 3.90 7.39
C VAL A 38 -6.27 4.29 6.68
N GLN A 39 -5.24 3.44 6.71
CA GLN A 39 -4.04 3.66 5.88
C GLN A 39 -4.36 3.65 4.38
N MET A 40 -5.43 2.96 3.96
CA MET A 40 -5.88 3.00 2.57
C MET A 40 -6.42 4.38 2.18
N PHE A 41 -6.75 5.28 3.10
CA PHE A 41 -7.23 6.61 2.72
C PHE A 41 -6.14 7.44 2.01
N PRO A 42 -4.98 7.73 2.65
CA PRO A 42 -3.87 8.35 1.93
C PRO A 42 -3.34 7.45 0.80
N GLY A 43 -3.31 6.13 0.99
CA GLY A 43 -2.79 5.18 -0.02
C GLY A 43 -3.59 5.16 -1.32
N MET A 44 -4.92 5.26 -1.24
CA MET A 44 -5.79 5.35 -2.41
C MET A 44 -5.62 6.67 -3.15
N VAL A 45 -5.47 7.79 -2.44
CA VAL A 45 -5.23 9.10 -3.08
C VAL A 45 -3.86 9.11 -3.75
N MET A 46 -2.85 8.52 -3.11
CA MET A 46 -1.52 8.34 -3.68
C MET A 46 -1.57 7.57 -5.00
N VAL A 47 -2.24 6.42 -5.06
CA VAL A 47 -2.40 5.67 -6.33
C VAL A 47 -3.28 6.43 -7.33
N ALA A 48 -4.37 7.05 -6.88
CA ALA A 48 -5.27 7.81 -7.76
C ALA A 48 -4.61 9.06 -8.36
N SER A 49 -3.58 9.61 -7.75
CA SER A 49 -2.87 10.78 -8.27
C SER A 49 -2.15 10.53 -9.59
N THR A 50 -1.82 9.27 -9.90
CA THR A 50 -1.22 8.92 -11.20
C THR A 50 -2.24 9.00 -12.34
N LEU A 51 -3.55 9.01 -12.05
CA LEU A 51 -4.61 9.06 -13.06
C LEU A 51 -4.54 10.34 -13.90
N GLY A 52 -4.20 11.49 -13.29
CA GLY A 52 -4.04 12.75 -14.01
C GLY A 52 -2.91 12.70 -15.03
N PRO A 53 -1.65 12.42 -14.61
CA PRO A 53 -0.53 12.21 -15.51
C PRO A 53 -0.83 11.16 -16.59
N LEU A 54 -1.36 9.99 -16.24
CA LEU A 54 -1.67 8.93 -17.19
C LEU A 54 -2.70 9.37 -18.24
N LEU A 55 -3.75 10.10 -17.82
CA LEU A 55 -4.76 10.59 -18.74
C LEU A 55 -4.23 11.71 -19.64
N GLY A 56 -3.44 12.64 -19.09
CA GLY A 56 -2.77 13.69 -19.86
C GLY A 56 -1.85 13.11 -20.93
N ASN A 57 -0.97 12.19 -20.54
CA ASN A 57 -0.06 11.50 -21.44
C ASN A 57 -0.80 10.64 -22.49
N THR A 58 -1.93 10.01 -22.14
CA THR A 58 -2.75 9.27 -23.11
C THR A 58 -3.16 10.14 -24.31
N PHE A 59 -3.44 11.42 -24.07
CA PHE A 59 -3.80 12.39 -25.10
C PHE A 59 -2.61 13.22 -25.62
N GLY A 60 -1.37 12.85 -25.26
CA GLY A 60 -0.17 13.57 -25.65
C GLY A 60 -0.02 14.95 -25.00
N ASN A 61 -0.68 15.20 -23.86
CA ASN A 61 -0.63 16.46 -23.14
C ASN A 61 -0.02 16.25 -21.73
N VAL A 62 1.31 16.24 -21.68
CA VAL A 62 2.08 16.05 -20.44
C VAL A 62 1.84 17.20 -19.45
N GLU A 63 1.78 18.44 -19.93
CA GLU A 63 1.57 19.63 -19.09
C GLU A 63 0.24 19.57 -18.34
N LEU A 64 -0.83 19.11 -19.00
CA LEU A 64 -2.13 18.87 -18.36
C LEU A 64 -2.02 17.81 -17.26
N GLY A 65 -1.28 16.73 -17.53
CA GLY A 65 -1.06 15.65 -16.57
C GLY A 65 -0.36 16.11 -15.28
N ASN A 66 0.53 17.11 -15.39
CA ASN A 66 1.26 17.70 -14.28
C ASN A 66 0.50 18.85 -13.58
N ASN A 67 -0.66 19.26 -14.10
CA ASN A 67 -1.47 20.29 -13.48
C ASN A 67 -2.22 19.74 -12.24
N HIS A 68 -1.86 20.22 -11.06
CA HIS A 68 -2.43 19.78 -9.78
C HIS A 68 -3.98 19.88 -9.69
N TRP A 69 -4.61 20.88 -10.30
CA TRP A 69 -6.08 20.99 -10.35
C TRP A 69 -6.71 19.93 -11.25
N PHE A 70 -6.05 19.61 -12.37
CA PHE A 70 -6.47 18.51 -13.23
C PHE A 70 -6.36 17.17 -12.50
N VAL A 71 -5.24 16.91 -11.82
CA VAL A 71 -5.05 15.72 -10.98
C VAL A 71 -6.14 15.62 -9.91
N LEU A 72 -6.41 16.70 -9.18
CA LEU A 72 -7.50 16.76 -8.20
C LEU A 72 -8.85 16.41 -8.82
N GLY A 73 -9.18 17.01 -9.96
CA GLY A 73 -10.42 16.74 -10.69
C GLY A 73 -10.54 15.27 -11.11
N CYS A 74 -9.46 14.69 -11.64
CA CYS A 74 -9.39 13.27 -11.99
C CYS A 74 -9.64 12.38 -10.76
N ILE A 75 -8.94 12.62 -9.64
CA ILE A 75 -9.11 11.83 -8.42
C ILE A 75 -10.57 11.87 -7.96
N LEU A 76 -11.17 13.07 -7.81
CA LEU A 76 -12.53 13.20 -7.31
C LEU A 76 -13.54 12.52 -8.25
N VAL A 77 -13.52 12.85 -9.54
CA VAL A 77 -14.50 12.32 -10.50
C VAL A 77 -14.39 10.80 -10.62
N ILE A 78 -13.18 10.30 -10.85
CA ILE A 78 -12.95 8.87 -11.10
C ILE A 78 -13.21 8.06 -9.83
N TYR A 79 -12.76 8.52 -8.66
CA TYR A 79 -12.96 7.77 -7.42
C TYR A 79 -14.44 7.65 -7.05
N TRP A 80 -15.23 8.71 -7.28
CA TRP A 80 -16.69 8.65 -7.09
C TRP A 80 -17.38 7.74 -8.12
N ILE A 81 -16.92 7.71 -9.37
CA ILE A 81 -17.40 6.73 -10.36
C ILE A 81 -17.13 5.30 -9.87
N ILE A 82 -15.89 4.99 -9.47
CA ILE A 82 -15.50 3.67 -8.95
C ILE A 82 -16.35 3.30 -7.71
N THR A 83 -16.60 4.27 -6.84
CA THR A 83 -17.45 4.13 -5.65
C THR A 83 -18.87 3.72 -6.04
N ILE A 84 -19.50 4.45 -6.97
CA ILE A 84 -20.87 4.17 -7.42
C ILE A 84 -20.93 2.80 -8.11
N LEU A 85 -19.93 2.46 -8.92
CA LEU A 85 -19.85 1.17 -9.60
C LEU A 85 -19.77 0.01 -8.60
N ASN A 86 -18.92 0.10 -7.58
CA ASN A 86 -18.82 -0.94 -6.54
C ASN A 86 -20.07 -1.07 -5.67
N LEU A 87 -20.87 -0.01 -5.54
CA LEU A 87 -22.14 -0.08 -4.82
C LEU A 87 -23.26 -0.71 -5.66
N LYS A 88 -23.20 -0.60 -6.99
CA LYS A 88 -24.26 -1.02 -7.91
C LYS A 88 -23.96 -2.32 -8.66
N PHE A 89 -22.70 -2.72 -8.78
CA PHE A 89 -22.27 -3.86 -9.57
C PHE A 89 -21.24 -4.72 -8.83
N ASP A 90 -21.17 -5.97 -9.22
CA ASP A 90 -20.15 -6.92 -8.77
C ASP A 90 -18.85 -6.70 -9.55
N MET A 91 -18.12 -5.63 -9.20
CA MET A 91 -16.90 -5.23 -9.90
C MET A 91 -15.80 -6.31 -9.83
N ALA A 92 -15.86 -7.22 -8.86
CA ALA A 92 -14.95 -8.36 -8.77
C ALA A 92 -15.11 -9.33 -9.96
N LYS A 93 -16.29 -9.40 -10.58
CA LYS A 93 -16.53 -10.18 -11.81
C LYS A 93 -16.15 -9.44 -13.08
N VAL A 94 -16.25 -8.10 -13.07
CA VAL A 94 -16.00 -7.26 -14.25
C VAL A 94 -14.49 -7.08 -14.48
N GLY A 95 -13.70 -6.95 -13.41
CA GLY A 95 -12.25 -6.76 -13.47
C GLY A 95 -11.45 -8.03 -13.76
N GLY A 96 -11.96 -8.92 -14.62
CA GLY A 96 -11.41 -10.24 -14.91
C GLY A 96 -9.94 -10.24 -15.39
N ASN A 97 -9.38 -11.45 -15.58
CA ASN A 97 -7.98 -11.70 -15.97
C ASN A 97 -7.44 -10.75 -17.07
N ILE A 98 -8.26 -10.39 -18.05
CA ILE A 98 -7.88 -9.50 -19.16
C ILE A 98 -7.41 -8.13 -18.66
N GLY A 99 -8.07 -7.57 -17.65
CA GLY A 99 -7.73 -6.25 -17.12
C GLY A 99 -6.37 -6.20 -16.42
N VAL A 100 -6.00 -7.28 -15.73
CA VAL A 100 -4.67 -7.41 -15.10
C VAL A 100 -3.57 -7.55 -16.16
N TRP A 101 -3.82 -8.34 -17.20
CA TRP A 101 -2.87 -8.48 -18.31
C TRP A 101 -2.67 -7.14 -19.04
N LEU A 102 -3.75 -6.49 -19.42
CA LEU A 102 -3.72 -5.23 -20.15
C LEU A 102 -3.15 -4.09 -19.30
N GLY A 103 -3.54 -4.00 -18.03
CA GLY A 103 -3.21 -2.86 -17.18
C GLY A 103 -1.94 -2.98 -16.35
N VAL A 104 -1.37 -4.19 -16.21
CA VAL A 104 -0.20 -4.42 -15.34
C VAL A 104 0.89 -5.20 -16.07
N TYR A 105 0.62 -6.43 -16.50
CA TYR A 105 1.69 -7.29 -17.02
C TYR A 105 2.28 -6.79 -18.34
N ILE A 106 1.45 -6.38 -19.30
CA ILE A 106 1.96 -5.85 -20.57
C ILE A 106 2.73 -4.53 -20.35
N PRO A 107 2.22 -3.54 -19.59
CA PRO A 107 3.00 -2.34 -19.28
C PRO A 107 4.35 -2.63 -18.61
N VAL A 108 4.40 -3.55 -17.64
CA VAL A 108 5.67 -3.95 -17.00
C VAL A 108 6.66 -4.51 -18.01
N VAL A 109 6.19 -5.33 -18.97
CA VAL A 109 7.05 -5.86 -20.04
C VAL A 109 7.51 -4.76 -20.98
N ILE A 110 6.62 -3.83 -21.37
CA ILE A 110 6.98 -2.67 -22.22
C ILE A 110 8.07 -1.84 -21.55
N MET A 111 7.86 -1.49 -20.28
CA MET A 111 8.81 -0.71 -19.48
C MET A 111 10.18 -1.40 -19.39
N PHE A 112 10.18 -2.71 -19.11
CA PHE A 112 11.41 -3.48 -19.03
C PHE A 112 12.14 -3.54 -20.39
N VAL A 113 11.43 -3.87 -21.48
CA VAL A 113 12.03 -4.01 -22.80
C VAL A 113 12.55 -2.68 -23.32
N LEU A 114 11.76 -1.60 -23.22
CA LEU A 114 12.19 -0.27 -23.68
C LEU A 114 13.38 0.24 -22.87
N GLY A 115 13.35 0.12 -21.54
CA GLY A 115 14.47 0.52 -20.68
C GLY A 115 15.75 -0.26 -21.00
N VAL A 116 15.66 -1.58 -21.23
CA VAL A 116 16.81 -2.40 -21.63
C VAL A 116 17.35 -1.98 -22.99
N LEU A 117 16.50 -1.78 -23.99
CA LEU A 117 16.92 -1.35 -25.33
C LEU A 117 17.54 0.05 -25.30
N ALA A 118 16.97 0.98 -24.54
CA ALA A 118 17.53 2.32 -24.35
C ALA A 118 18.90 2.23 -23.69
N ALA A 119 19.04 1.47 -22.61
CA ALA A 119 20.32 1.23 -21.94
C ALA A 119 21.36 0.59 -22.87
N PHE A 120 20.98 -0.33 -23.75
CA PHE A 120 21.90 -0.87 -24.77
C PHE A 120 22.34 0.18 -25.80
N LYS A 121 21.47 1.13 -26.15
CA LYS A 121 21.75 2.15 -27.16
C LYS A 121 22.66 3.25 -26.63
N VAL A 122 22.46 3.70 -25.38
CA VAL A 122 23.18 4.86 -24.82
C VAL A 122 24.16 4.51 -23.70
N GLY A 123 24.17 3.26 -23.21
CA GLY A 123 24.96 2.88 -22.05
C GLY A 123 24.47 3.56 -20.76
N LEU A 124 25.40 3.88 -19.87
CA LEU A 124 25.13 4.69 -18.69
C LEU A 124 25.09 6.18 -19.07
N VAL A 125 24.01 6.85 -18.72
CA VAL A 125 23.84 8.27 -19.07
C VAL A 125 24.39 9.14 -17.93
N SER A 126 25.36 10.00 -18.25
CA SER A 126 26.11 10.79 -17.26
C SER A 126 25.24 11.81 -16.49
N ASN A 127 24.15 12.30 -17.09
CA ASN A 127 23.21 13.22 -16.46
C ASN A 127 22.00 12.52 -15.79
N GLY A 128 21.91 11.20 -15.88
CA GLY A 128 20.91 10.41 -15.16
C GLY A 128 21.29 10.21 -13.69
N TYR A 129 20.36 9.70 -12.88
CA TYR A 129 20.61 9.41 -11.46
C TYR A 129 21.73 8.39 -11.22
N LEU A 130 21.93 7.45 -12.15
CA LEU A 130 23.08 6.52 -12.05
C LEU A 130 24.42 7.24 -12.33
N GLY A 131 24.42 8.18 -13.28
CA GLY A 131 25.59 8.90 -13.76
C GLY A 131 26.76 7.96 -14.09
N ASP A 132 27.97 8.39 -13.75
CA ASP A 132 29.13 7.49 -13.74
C ASP A 132 29.03 6.54 -12.55
N PHE A 133 28.67 5.28 -12.82
CA PHE A 133 28.54 4.26 -11.78
C PHE A 133 29.87 4.06 -11.04
N SER A 134 29.81 4.06 -9.71
CA SER A 134 30.94 3.72 -8.85
C SER A 134 30.45 2.93 -7.64
N TRP A 135 31.29 2.05 -7.10
CA TRP A 135 30.95 1.22 -5.95
C TRP A 135 30.64 2.03 -4.67
N SER A 136 31.16 3.25 -4.56
CA SER A 136 30.83 4.15 -3.45
C SER A 136 29.36 4.59 -3.49
N LYS A 137 28.77 4.76 -4.67
CA LYS A 137 27.34 5.10 -4.85
C LYS A 137 26.38 3.94 -4.55
N ALA A 138 26.90 2.71 -4.37
CA ALA A 138 26.08 1.58 -3.96
C ALA A 138 25.63 1.67 -2.49
N PHE A 139 26.30 2.51 -1.69
CA PHE A 139 25.93 2.80 -0.31
C PHE A 139 25.35 4.22 -0.20
N PRO A 140 24.42 4.48 0.74
CA PRO A 140 23.88 5.81 0.95
C PRO A 140 24.98 6.81 1.28
N ASP A 141 24.94 7.98 0.65
CA ASP A 141 25.76 9.12 1.05
C ASP A 141 25.22 9.66 2.38
N LEU A 142 26.02 9.51 3.44
CA LEU A 142 25.66 9.97 4.78
C LEU A 142 25.92 11.47 4.98
N GLU A 143 26.57 12.14 4.03
CA GLU A 143 26.77 13.59 4.04
C GLU A 143 25.56 14.32 3.43
N HIS A 144 24.89 13.71 2.43
CA HIS A 144 23.71 14.26 1.74
C HIS A 144 22.47 13.39 1.96
N ILE A 145 21.95 13.43 3.19
CA ILE A 145 20.85 12.58 3.64
C ILE A 145 19.46 12.94 3.10
N ASP A 146 19.33 13.96 2.24
CA ASP A 146 18.04 14.41 1.70
C ASP A 146 17.28 13.29 0.96
N SER A 147 18.00 12.32 0.40
CA SER A 147 17.42 11.14 -0.25
C SER A 147 16.70 10.19 0.71
N LEU A 148 16.96 10.28 2.03
CA LEU A 148 16.30 9.43 3.02
C LEU A 148 14.80 9.73 3.16
N LYS A 149 14.30 10.86 2.65
CA LYS A 149 12.86 11.17 2.60
C LYS A 149 12.07 10.18 1.73
N TYR A 150 12.74 9.45 0.85
CA TYR A 150 12.16 8.41 0.01
C TYR A 150 12.13 7.04 0.69
N LEU A 151 12.79 6.87 1.86
CA LEU A 151 12.97 5.56 2.49
C LEU A 151 11.65 4.91 2.90
N ALA A 152 10.68 5.68 3.41
CA ALA A 152 9.34 5.17 3.66
C ALA A 152 8.63 4.79 2.36
N GLY A 153 8.73 5.58 1.30
CA GLY A 153 8.20 5.23 -0.03
C GLY A 153 8.78 3.94 -0.61
N ILE A 154 10.09 3.72 -0.44
CA ILE A 154 10.74 2.45 -0.83
C ILE A 154 10.22 1.31 0.04
N THR A 155 10.10 1.53 1.35
CA THR A 155 9.59 0.53 2.30
C THR A 155 8.16 0.11 1.96
N PHE A 156 7.32 1.06 1.52
CA PHE A 156 5.93 0.84 1.11
C PHE A 156 5.78 -0.27 0.06
N ILE A 157 6.72 -0.40 -0.87
CA ILE A 157 6.72 -1.43 -1.94
C ILE A 157 6.66 -2.84 -1.35
N PHE A 158 7.18 -3.04 -0.13
CA PHE A 158 7.24 -4.33 0.57
C PHE A 158 6.15 -4.50 1.63
N VAL A 159 5.31 -3.49 1.81
CA VAL A 159 4.23 -3.51 2.81
C VAL A 159 3.06 -4.36 2.33
N GLY A 160 2.45 -5.13 3.25
CA GLY A 160 1.23 -5.89 2.99
C GLY A 160 1.45 -7.33 2.50
N ILE A 161 2.70 -7.80 2.40
CA ILE A 161 2.98 -9.19 2.01
C ILE A 161 2.35 -10.21 2.96
N GLU A 162 2.21 -9.86 4.24
CA GLU A 162 1.55 -10.64 5.28
C GLU A 162 0.03 -10.70 5.13
N MET A 163 -0.58 -9.79 4.36
CA MET A 163 -2.01 -9.89 4.05
C MET A 163 -2.32 -11.14 3.24
N SER A 164 -1.34 -11.70 2.53
CA SER A 164 -1.50 -13.02 1.89
C SER A 164 -1.85 -14.14 2.89
N SER A 165 -1.55 -13.95 4.19
CA SER A 165 -1.86 -14.94 5.22
C SER A 165 -3.35 -15.17 5.43
N VAL A 166 -4.21 -14.21 5.05
CA VAL A 166 -5.68 -14.38 5.15
C VAL A 166 -6.19 -15.49 4.22
N TYR A 167 -5.41 -15.85 3.20
CA TYR A 167 -5.73 -16.93 2.27
C TYR A 167 -5.17 -18.28 2.70
N MET A 168 -4.49 -18.37 3.86
CA MET A 168 -3.94 -19.61 4.41
C MET A 168 -4.95 -20.78 4.44
N PRO A 169 -6.22 -20.60 4.88
CA PRO A 169 -7.20 -21.69 4.88
C PRO A 169 -7.46 -22.32 3.51
N ARG A 170 -7.17 -21.60 2.42
CA ARG A 170 -7.42 -22.03 1.04
C ARG A 170 -6.19 -22.68 0.39
N LEU A 171 -5.04 -22.70 1.08
CA LEU A 171 -3.80 -23.25 0.54
C LEU A 171 -3.67 -24.74 0.87
N LYS A 172 -3.31 -25.54 -0.15
CA LYS A 172 -2.92 -26.93 0.05
C LYS A 172 -1.57 -26.99 0.77
N ASP A 173 -1.50 -27.75 1.87
CA ASP A 173 -0.33 -27.85 2.74
C ASP A 173 0.20 -26.47 3.18
N ALA A 174 -0.71 -25.58 3.56
CA ALA A 174 -0.46 -24.17 3.87
C ALA A 174 0.76 -23.98 4.80
N THR A 175 0.88 -24.81 5.84
CA THR A 175 1.95 -24.74 6.84
C THR A 175 3.36 -25.01 6.29
N LYS A 176 3.47 -25.81 5.21
CA LYS A 176 4.74 -26.14 4.55
C LYS A 176 5.06 -25.19 3.38
N ASN A 177 4.05 -24.81 2.62
CA ASN A 177 4.22 -24.12 1.34
C ASN A 177 4.16 -22.59 1.46
N TYR A 178 3.41 -22.06 2.42
CA TYR A 178 3.19 -20.62 2.53
C TYR A 178 4.49 -19.83 2.67
N THR A 179 5.32 -20.18 3.65
CA THR A 179 6.56 -19.43 3.91
C THR A 179 7.52 -19.49 2.72
N LYS A 180 7.65 -20.65 2.04
CA LYS A 180 8.46 -20.77 0.83
C LYS A 180 7.92 -19.89 -0.30
N GLY A 181 6.61 -19.92 -0.52
CA GLY A 181 5.96 -19.09 -1.53
C GLY A 181 6.16 -17.60 -1.29
N VAL A 182 6.01 -17.15 -0.03
CA VAL A 182 6.25 -15.76 0.37
C VAL A 182 7.70 -15.32 0.12
N PHE A 183 8.70 -16.16 0.43
CA PHE A 183 10.09 -15.82 0.17
C PHE A 183 10.42 -15.77 -1.33
N ILE A 184 9.91 -16.70 -2.13
CA ILE A 184 10.10 -16.69 -3.59
C ILE A 184 9.47 -15.43 -4.19
N ALA A 185 8.24 -15.11 -3.78
CA ALA A 185 7.54 -13.91 -4.23
C ALA A 185 8.31 -12.63 -3.84
N LEU A 186 8.83 -12.56 -2.61
CA LEU A 186 9.63 -11.43 -2.14
C LEU A 186 10.91 -11.24 -2.95
N ILE A 187 11.67 -12.32 -3.21
CA ILE A 187 12.91 -12.26 -4.00
C ILE A 187 12.61 -11.79 -5.42
N GLY A 188 11.58 -12.36 -6.06
CA GLY A 188 11.17 -11.95 -7.40
C GLY A 188 10.75 -10.47 -7.45
N LEU A 189 10.01 -10.02 -6.45
CA LEU A 189 9.58 -8.63 -6.32
C LEU A 189 10.76 -7.68 -6.12
N VAL A 190 11.73 -8.00 -5.26
CA VAL A 190 12.95 -7.19 -5.06
C VAL A 190 13.73 -7.08 -6.36
N LEU A 191 14.01 -8.21 -7.03
CA LEU A 191 14.80 -8.22 -8.25
C LEU A 191 14.13 -7.41 -9.37
N LEU A 192 12.83 -7.62 -9.59
CA LEU A 192 12.09 -6.90 -10.62
C LEU A 192 12.06 -5.38 -10.36
N ASN A 193 11.82 -4.97 -9.11
CA ASN A 193 11.79 -3.55 -8.77
C ASN A 193 13.18 -2.90 -8.89
N VAL A 194 14.23 -3.55 -8.41
CA VAL A 194 15.59 -3.01 -8.49
C VAL A 194 16.05 -2.88 -9.94
N ILE A 195 15.79 -3.89 -10.79
CA ILE A 195 16.16 -3.83 -12.19
C ILE A 195 15.41 -2.70 -12.91
N ASN A 196 14.08 -2.63 -12.77
CA ASN A 196 13.31 -1.56 -13.40
C ASN A 196 13.69 -0.17 -12.86
N ALA A 197 13.93 -0.05 -11.55
CA ALA A 197 14.38 1.21 -10.96
C ALA A 197 15.73 1.65 -11.53
N MET A 198 16.68 0.73 -11.74
CA MET A 198 17.96 1.07 -12.39
C MET A 198 17.78 1.53 -13.83
N LEU A 199 16.90 0.87 -14.61
CA LEU A 199 16.63 1.28 -16.00
C LEU A 199 16.05 2.70 -16.06
N VAL A 200 15.07 3.00 -15.21
CA VAL A 200 14.47 4.35 -15.09
C VAL A 200 15.50 5.37 -14.61
N ALA A 201 16.24 5.05 -13.54
CA ALA A 201 17.26 5.94 -12.97
C ALA A 201 18.42 6.22 -13.94
N ASN A 202 18.66 5.33 -14.91
CA ASN A 202 19.68 5.56 -15.93
C ASN A 202 19.29 6.69 -16.88
N VAL A 203 18.03 6.72 -17.32
CA VAL A 203 17.58 7.59 -18.42
C VAL A 203 16.93 8.89 -17.95
N VAL A 204 16.28 8.88 -16.78
CA VAL A 204 15.66 10.08 -16.22
C VAL A 204 16.74 11.02 -15.68
N PRO A 205 16.80 12.29 -16.12
CA PRO A 205 17.79 13.24 -15.63
C PRO A 205 17.68 13.48 -14.12
N ASP A 206 18.82 13.70 -13.47
CA ASP A 206 18.86 14.00 -12.04
C ASP A 206 18.05 15.27 -11.70
N GLY A 207 17.32 15.22 -10.59
CA GLY A 207 16.40 16.26 -10.14
C GLY A 207 15.12 16.42 -10.98
N LYS A 208 14.86 15.55 -11.98
CA LYS A 208 13.68 15.65 -12.86
C LYS A 208 12.67 14.51 -12.70
N MET A 209 12.85 13.60 -11.73
CA MET A 209 11.92 12.50 -11.50
C MET A 209 10.52 12.99 -11.14
N GLU A 210 9.53 12.61 -11.93
CA GLU A 210 8.11 12.87 -11.66
C GLU A 210 7.48 11.63 -11.00
N LEU A 211 7.36 11.63 -9.68
CA LEU A 211 6.97 10.43 -8.91
C LEU A 211 5.58 9.90 -9.27
N ALA A 212 4.65 10.78 -9.64
CA ALA A 212 3.29 10.41 -10.05
C ALA A 212 3.16 10.11 -11.55
N ASN A 213 4.13 10.50 -12.39
CA ASN A 213 4.08 10.32 -13.84
C ASN A 213 4.85 9.07 -14.28
N ILE A 214 4.20 7.91 -14.18
CA ILE A 214 4.76 6.60 -14.55
C ILE A 214 5.18 6.55 -16.04
N THR A 215 4.60 7.40 -16.89
CA THR A 215 4.89 7.44 -18.33
C THR A 215 6.20 8.15 -18.66
N GLN A 216 6.70 9.02 -17.78
CA GLN A 216 7.92 9.81 -18.01
C GLN A 216 9.10 8.98 -18.58
N PRO A 217 9.56 7.89 -17.92
CA PRO A 217 10.68 7.10 -18.45
C PRO A 217 10.38 6.47 -19.82
N ILE A 218 9.14 6.08 -20.09
CA ILE A 218 8.75 5.47 -21.37
C ILE A 218 8.88 6.46 -22.52
N LEU A 219 8.51 7.72 -22.31
CA LEU A 219 8.68 8.77 -23.33
C LEU A 219 10.16 9.04 -23.59
N ILE A 220 10.99 9.08 -22.54
CA ILE A 220 12.44 9.24 -22.67
C ILE A 220 13.05 8.06 -23.43
N ASP A 221 12.67 6.82 -23.10
CA ASP A 221 13.13 5.62 -23.81
C ASP A 221 12.71 5.66 -25.28
N CYS A 222 11.48 6.09 -25.58
CA CYS A 222 11.03 6.25 -26.97
C CYS A 222 11.87 7.28 -27.72
N GLN A 223 12.16 8.43 -27.11
CA GLN A 223 13.03 9.46 -27.69
C GLN A 223 14.45 8.94 -27.95
N ILE A 224 15.05 8.26 -26.96
CA ILE A 224 16.37 7.63 -27.10
C ILE A 224 16.37 6.66 -28.26
N LEU A 225 15.36 5.80 -28.37
CA LEU A 225 15.29 4.75 -29.39
C LEU A 225 14.88 5.29 -30.77
N GLY A 226 14.33 6.50 -30.86
CA GLY A 226 13.76 7.06 -32.09
C GLY A 226 12.39 6.46 -32.43
N LEU A 227 11.67 6.01 -31.40
CA LEU A 227 10.32 5.47 -31.52
C LEU A 227 9.26 6.57 -31.39
N PRO A 228 8.09 6.42 -32.03
CA PRO A 228 7.03 7.43 -31.93
C PRO A 228 6.44 7.52 -30.52
N GLU A 229 6.12 8.74 -30.08
CA GLU A 229 5.53 9.02 -28.75
C GLU A 229 4.20 8.30 -28.50
N VAL A 230 3.50 7.88 -29.56
CA VAL A 230 2.25 7.10 -29.46
C VAL A 230 2.42 5.83 -28.62
N ILE A 231 3.62 5.26 -28.55
CA ILE A 231 3.91 4.11 -27.69
C ILE A 231 3.74 4.49 -26.22
N GLY A 232 4.25 5.66 -25.81
CA GLY A 232 4.04 6.22 -24.47
C GLY A 232 2.57 6.53 -24.19
N ASN A 233 1.83 7.03 -25.19
CA ASN A 233 0.39 7.31 -25.05
C ASN A 233 -0.42 6.01 -24.85
N ILE A 234 -0.12 4.97 -25.63
CA ILE A 234 -0.76 3.64 -25.49
C ILE A 234 -0.40 3.02 -24.13
N PHE A 235 0.88 3.06 -23.74
CA PHE A 235 1.34 2.62 -22.43
C PHE A 235 0.56 3.33 -21.30
N SER A 236 0.42 4.65 -21.39
CA SER A 236 -0.31 5.45 -20.40
C SER A 236 -1.76 5.02 -20.28
N PHE A 237 -2.44 4.80 -21.40
CA PHE A 237 -3.81 4.33 -21.41
C PHE A 237 -3.96 2.95 -20.78
N MET A 238 -3.04 2.03 -21.07
CA MET A 238 -3.03 0.70 -20.50
C MET A 238 -2.87 0.76 -18.98
N VAL A 239 -1.87 1.51 -18.48
CA VAL A 239 -1.65 1.69 -17.03
C VAL A 239 -2.84 2.39 -16.39
N PHE A 240 -3.45 3.38 -17.04
CA PHE A 240 -4.66 4.04 -16.56
C PHE A 240 -5.78 3.02 -16.28
N ILE A 241 -6.06 2.10 -17.21
CA ILE A 241 -7.04 1.02 -16.99
C ILE A 241 -6.61 0.12 -15.83
N GLY A 242 -5.32 -0.22 -15.72
CA GLY A 242 -4.78 -0.99 -14.60
C GLY A 242 -5.04 -0.34 -13.25
N VAL A 243 -4.78 0.95 -13.13
CA VAL A 243 -5.01 1.74 -11.92
C VAL A 243 -6.50 1.80 -11.57
N LEU A 244 -7.39 1.99 -12.55
CA LEU A 244 -8.85 1.95 -12.30
C LEU A 244 -9.31 0.61 -11.71
N LEU A 245 -8.81 -0.49 -12.25
CA LEU A 245 -9.13 -1.84 -11.78
C LEU A 245 -8.58 -2.09 -10.37
N GLN A 246 -7.35 -1.64 -10.12
CA GLN A 246 -6.71 -1.75 -8.81
C GLN A 246 -7.47 -0.97 -7.74
N LEU A 247 -7.78 0.30 -8.00
CA LEU A 247 -8.57 1.15 -7.09
C LEU A 247 -9.94 0.52 -6.80
N SER A 248 -10.61 -0.02 -7.82
CA SER A 248 -11.89 -0.72 -7.65
C SER A 248 -11.77 -1.95 -6.74
N ALA A 249 -10.74 -2.78 -6.91
CA ALA A 249 -10.51 -3.93 -6.03
C ALA A 249 -10.24 -3.51 -4.58
N TRP A 250 -9.52 -2.40 -4.38
CA TRP A 250 -9.20 -1.89 -3.06
C TRP A 250 -10.40 -1.21 -2.36
N VAL A 251 -11.47 -0.82 -3.07
CA VAL A 251 -12.69 -0.29 -2.42
C VAL A 251 -13.35 -1.36 -1.55
N THR A 252 -13.36 -2.61 -2.02
CA THR A 252 -14.12 -3.70 -1.40
C THR A 252 -13.28 -4.63 -0.53
N GLY A 253 -11.96 -4.72 -0.74
CA GLY A 253 -11.08 -5.60 0.03
C GLY A 253 -10.97 -5.21 1.52
N PRO A 254 -10.30 -4.08 1.84
CA PRO A 254 -10.11 -3.59 3.21
C PRO A 254 -11.41 -3.32 3.97
N SER A 255 -12.50 -2.96 3.26
CA SER A 255 -13.79 -2.70 3.88
C SER A 255 -14.38 -3.94 4.56
N LYS A 256 -14.10 -5.15 4.07
CA LYS A 256 -14.54 -6.41 4.72
C LYS A 256 -14.00 -6.57 6.14
N THR A 257 -12.74 -6.21 6.37
CA THR A 257 -12.15 -6.27 7.71
C THR A 257 -12.89 -5.34 8.68
N ILE A 258 -13.31 -4.17 8.21
CA ILE A 258 -14.09 -3.23 9.02
C ILE A 258 -15.53 -3.66 9.24
N ILE A 259 -16.17 -4.24 8.21
CA ILE A 259 -17.50 -4.82 8.35
C ILE A 259 -17.49 -5.92 9.41
N GLN A 260 -16.46 -6.76 9.43
CA GLN A 260 -16.34 -7.83 10.41
C GLN A 260 -16.18 -7.30 11.85
N VAL A 261 -15.32 -6.31 12.09
CA VAL A 261 -15.22 -5.72 13.45
C VAL A 261 -16.48 -4.95 13.84
N ALA A 262 -17.21 -4.38 12.87
CA ALA A 262 -18.53 -3.79 13.12
C ALA A 262 -19.54 -4.87 13.57
N ARG A 263 -19.51 -6.06 12.97
CA ARG A 263 -20.33 -7.22 13.35
C ARG A 263 -20.00 -7.74 14.75
N GLU A 264 -18.74 -7.66 15.15
CA GLU A 264 -18.29 -7.98 16.52
C GLU A 264 -18.61 -6.85 17.55
N GLY A 265 -19.37 -5.82 17.16
CA GLY A 265 -19.82 -4.75 18.05
C GLY A 265 -18.71 -3.77 18.47
N PHE A 266 -17.61 -3.65 17.72
CA PHE A 266 -16.56 -2.65 18.00
C PHE A 266 -16.86 -1.26 17.46
N LEU A 267 -17.85 -1.13 16.57
CA LEU A 267 -18.28 0.15 16.02
C LEU A 267 -19.73 0.46 16.39
N PRO A 268 -20.09 1.74 16.56
CA PRO A 268 -21.47 2.14 16.83
C PRO A 268 -22.44 1.57 15.77
N PRO A 269 -23.51 0.84 16.17
CA PRO A 269 -24.48 0.25 15.24
C PRO A 269 -25.16 1.30 14.36
N LYS A 270 -25.32 2.53 14.88
CA LYS A 270 -25.86 3.69 14.15
C LYS A 270 -25.11 4.03 12.87
N PHE A 271 -23.81 3.72 12.78
CA PHE A 271 -23.05 3.91 11.55
C PHE A 271 -23.40 2.90 10.46
N GLY A 272 -24.04 1.77 10.79
CA GLY A 272 -24.51 0.79 9.83
C GLY A 272 -23.40 0.06 9.07
N PHE A 273 -22.15 0.07 9.58
CA PHE A 273 -21.00 -0.55 8.91
C PHE A 273 -21.13 -2.08 8.80
N HIS A 274 -21.89 -2.72 9.69
CA HIS A 274 -22.18 -4.17 9.65
C HIS A 274 -23.12 -4.58 8.50
N LYS A 275 -23.81 -3.62 7.87
CA LYS A 275 -24.82 -3.88 6.83
C LYS A 275 -24.17 -3.96 5.46
N GLU A 276 -24.41 -5.08 4.77
CA GLU A 276 -23.97 -5.30 3.39
C GLU A 276 -25.17 -5.28 2.41
N ASN A 277 -24.89 -4.97 1.15
CA ASN A 277 -25.80 -5.16 0.02
C ASN A 277 -25.66 -6.58 -0.56
N LYS A 278 -26.42 -6.89 -1.63
CA LYS A 278 -26.37 -8.18 -2.34
C LYS A 278 -25.02 -8.55 -2.96
N TYR A 279 -24.09 -7.61 -3.03
CA TYR A 279 -22.72 -7.80 -3.55
C TYR A 279 -21.69 -7.98 -2.43
N GLY A 280 -22.12 -8.05 -1.16
CA GLY A 280 -21.22 -8.14 0.00
C GLY A 280 -20.47 -6.84 0.28
N VAL A 281 -21.03 -5.68 -0.12
CA VAL A 281 -20.42 -4.36 0.06
C VAL A 281 -21.24 -3.56 1.08
N SER A 282 -20.58 -3.01 2.10
CA SER A 282 -21.22 -2.07 3.02
C SER A 282 -21.22 -0.66 2.44
N ARG A 283 -22.43 -0.15 2.15
CA ARG A 283 -22.62 1.21 1.63
C ARG A 283 -21.99 2.26 2.53
N ASN A 284 -22.15 2.14 3.84
CA ASN A 284 -21.72 3.18 4.77
C ASN A 284 -20.19 3.18 4.95
N VAL A 285 -19.54 2.02 4.93
CA VAL A 285 -18.08 1.92 4.93
C VAL A 285 -17.51 2.57 3.66
N VAL A 286 -18.05 2.18 2.50
CA VAL A 286 -17.59 2.68 1.19
C VAL A 286 -17.85 4.19 1.03
N LEU A 287 -18.98 4.71 1.48
CA LEU A 287 -19.21 6.16 1.45
C LEU A 287 -18.28 6.91 2.42
N THR A 288 -18.02 6.36 3.61
CA THR A 288 -17.11 6.99 4.58
C THR A 288 -15.71 7.09 4.00
N GLN A 289 -15.16 6.00 3.44
CA GLN A 289 -13.83 6.05 2.82
C GLN A 289 -13.80 7.01 1.62
N SER A 290 -14.82 7.06 0.77
CA SER A 290 -14.83 7.98 -0.39
C SER A 290 -14.88 9.45 0.02
N ILE A 291 -15.58 9.78 1.10
CA ILE A 291 -15.56 11.13 1.68
C ILE A 291 -14.17 11.45 2.22
N VAL A 292 -13.57 10.57 3.02
CA VAL A 292 -12.25 10.83 3.61
C VAL A 292 -11.16 10.91 2.54
N ILE A 293 -11.21 10.06 1.52
CA ILE A 293 -10.32 10.09 0.35
C ILE A 293 -10.48 11.40 -0.42
N SER A 294 -11.71 11.90 -0.58
CA SER A 294 -11.94 13.22 -1.18
C SER A 294 -11.29 14.34 -0.36
N LEU A 295 -11.32 14.27 0.97
CA LEU A 295 -10.63 15.24 1.85
C LEU A 295 -9.11 15.18 1.71
N PHE A 296 -8.52 13.98 1.62
CA PHE A 296 -7.09 13.82 1.34
C PHE A 296 -6.72 14.33 -0.06
N ALA A 297 -7.59 14.14 -1.06
CA ALA A 297 -7.36 14.63 -2.41
C ALA A 297 -7.23 16.16 -2.44
N LEU A 298 -7.91 16.89 -1.56
CA LEU A 298 -7.81 18.36 -1.48
C LEU A 298 -6.38 18.88 -1.26
N LEU A 299 -5.45 18.04 -0.80
CA LEU A 299 -4.03 18.41 -0.75
C LEU A 299 -3.49 18.84 -2.12
N TYR A 300 -3.95 18.23 -3.22
CA TYR A 300 -3.59 18.65 -4.59
C TYR A 300 -4.17 20.02 -4.99
N GLY A 301 -5.17 20.54 -4.27
CA GLY A 301 -5.68 21.89 -4.48
C GLY A 301 -4.94 22.96 -3.65
N VAL A 302 -4.10 22.55 -2.71
CA VAL A 302 -3.34 23.44 -1.81
C VAL A 302 -1.84 23.40 -2.10
N MET A 303 -1.33 22.26 -2.55
CA MET A 303 0.07 22.05 -2.91
C MET A 303 0.18 21.92 -4.42
N ASP A 304 1.05 22.74 -5.02
CA ASP A 304 1.23 22.80 -6.47
C ASP A 304 2.06 21.62 -7.01
N ASP A 305 2.97 21.08 -6.18
CA ASP A 305 3.83 19.97 -6.56
C ASP A 305 3.13 18.62 -6.33
N VAL A 306 2.68 18.04 -7.45
CA VAL A 306 2.04 16.72 -7.50
C VAL A 306 2.93 15.62 -6.92
N SER A 307 4.24 15.66 -7.17
CA SER A 307 5.20 14.66 -6.69
C SER A 307 5.42 14.79 -5.18
N ALA A 308 5.46 16.02 -4.65
CA ALA A 308 5.54 16.25 -3.21
C ALA A 308 4.30 15.70 -2.48
N VAL A 309 3.09 15.97 -2.99
CA VAL A 309 1.86 15.42 -2.40
C VAL A 309 1.85 13.90 -2.47
N PHE A 310 2.24 13.32 -3.61
CA PHE A 310 2.38 11.86 -3.78
C PHE A 310 3.30 11.27 -2.71
N LEU A 311 4.49 11.86 -2.52
CA LEU A 311 5.45 11.38 -1.53
C LEU A 311 4.93 11.53 -0.10
N THR A 312 4.33 12.66 0.26
CA THR A 312 3.74 12.89 1.59
C THR A 312 2.65 11.87 1.91
N LEU A 313 1.75 11.59 0.97
CA LEU A 313 0.71 10.57 1.14
C LEU A 313 1.29 9.15 1.22
N THR A 314 2.33 8.85 0.45
CA THR A 314 3.07 7.58 0.52
C THR A 314 3.69 7.40 1.91
N ASN A 315 4.34 8.45 2.42
CA ASN A 315 4.98 8.46 3.73
C ASN A 315 3.93 8.29 4.85
N ALA A 316 2.81 9.02 4.80
CA ALA A 316 1.70 8.86 5.74
C ALA A 316 1.15 7.43 5.76
N THR A 317 0.90 6.86 4.58
CA THR A 317 0.43 5.47 4.46
C THR A 317 1.40 4.49 5.10
N THR A 318 2.70 4.64 4.80
CA THR A 318 3.76 3.77 5.31
C THR A 318 3.89 3.85 6.82
N VAL A 319 3.92 5.07 7.39
CA VAL A 319 4.10 5.28 8.83
C VAL A 319 2.91 4.71 9.62
N ILE A 320 1.67 4.85 9.11
CA ILE A 320 0.50 4.20 9.73
C ILE A 320 0.68 2.67 9.72
N TYR A 321 1.14 2.11 8.60
CA TYR A 321 1.35 0.67 8.49
C TYR A 321 2.49 0.14 9.39
N CYS A 322 3.54 0.94 9.57
CA CYS A 322 4.62 0.64 10.50
C CYS A 322 4.11 0.37 11.93
N ILE A 323 3.06 1.07 12.38
CA ILE A 323 2.43 0.81 13.68
C ILE A 323 1.85 -0.62 13.72
N VAL A 324 1.19 -1.06 12.64
CA VAL A 324 0.67 -2.43 12.54
C VAL A 324 1.80 -3.44 12.63
N TYR A 325 2.92 -3.21 11.95
CA TYR A 325 4.09 -4.10 12.02
C TYR A 325 4.73 -4.17 13.40
N ILE A 326 4.79 -3.06 14.13
CA ILE A 326 5.22 -3.06 15.53
C ILE A 326 4.29 -3.96 16.36
N LEU A 327 2.97 -3.82 16.20
CA LEU A 327 1.99 -4.65 16.92
C LEU A 327 2.11 -6.14 16.55
N ILE A 328 2.37 -6.47 15.29
CA ILE A 328 2.64 -7.85 14.85
C ILE A 328 3.92 -8.40 15.49
N ALA A 329 5.01 -7.61 15.49
CA ALA A 329 6.29 -8.00 16.09
C ALA A 329 6.17 -8.27 17.60
N VAL A 330 5.48 -7.38 18.32
CA VAL A 330 5.17 -7.53 19.75
C VAL A 330 4.26 -8.74 19.98
N SER A 331 3.30 -8.98 19.11
CA SER A 331 2.39 -10.13 19.21
C SER A 331 3.14 -11.45 19.12
N LEU A 332 4.11 -11.60 18.20
CA LEU A 332 4.97 -12.79 18.16
C LEU A 332 5.66 -13.04 19.50
N LEU A 333 6.32 -12.02 20.06
CA LEU A 333 7.07 -12.16 21.32
C LEU A 333 6.15 -12.50 22.50
N LYS A 334 4.94 -11.94 22.52
CA LYS A 334 3.96 -12.24 23.56
C LYS A 334 3.36 -13.64 23.40
N MET A 335 3.08 -14.07 22.16
CA MET A 335 2.59 -15.42 21.86
C MET A 335 3.62 -16.49 22.26
N ARG A 336 4.92 -16.24 22.07
CA ARG A 336 5.99 -17.12 22.55
C ARG A 336 5.97 -17.36 24.06
N LYS A 337 5.52 -16.37 24.84
CA LYS A 337 5.47 -16.44 26.31
C LYS A 337 4.13 -16.95 26.84
N LYS A 338 3.03 -16.45 26.28
CA LYS A 338 1.67 -16.70 26.78
C LYS A 338 1.09 -18.02 26.26
N HIS A 339 1.46 -18.41 25.04
CA HIS A 339 0.95 -19.60 24.36
C HIS A 339 2.08 -20.52 23.90
N PRO A 340 2.99 -20.97 24.79
CA PRO A 340 4.09 -21.87 24.40
C PRO A 340 3.60 -23.18 23.79
N GLU A 341 2.41 -23.64 24.19
CA GLU A 341 1.74 -24.87 23.77
C GLU A 341 1.31 -24.89 22.30
N PHE A 342 1.15 -23.72 21.66
CA PHE A 342 0.72 -23.67 20.27
C PHE A 342 1.76 -24.30 19.34
N GLU A 343 1.30 -25.17 18.44
CA GLU A 343 2.14 -25.73 17.40
C GLU A 343 2.66 -24.62 16.47
N ARG A 344 3.94 -24.71 16.09
CA ARG A 344 4.59 -23.70 15.23
C ARG A 344 5.30 -24.40 14.08
N PRO A 345 4.56 -24.78 13.03
CA PRO A 345 5.12 -25.51 11.88
C PRO A 345 6.29 -24.78 11.23
N TYR A 346 6.18 -23.46 11.06
CA TYR A 346 7.34 -22.60 10.79
C TYR A 346 7.73 -21.88 12.08
N ARG A 347 8.94 -22.14 12.58
CA ARG A 347 9.46 -21.57 13.82
C ARG A 347 10.73 -20.77 13.56
N ILE A 348 10.73 -19.50 13.97
CA ILE A 348 11.92 -18.65 14.01
C ILE A 348 12.83 -19.09 15.15
N GLY A 349 13.89 -19.81 14.78
CA GLY A 349 14.86 -20.39 15.70
C GLY A 349 14.48 -21.82 16.10
N LYS A 350 15.45 -22.73 16.03
CA LYS A 350 15.22 -24.16 16.33
C LYS A 350 14.91 -24.38 17.82
N ASN A 351 15.72 -23.78 18.70
CA ASN A 351 15.62 -23.93 20.15
C ASN A 351 15.49 -22.56 20.82
N GLY A 352 14.55 -22.42 21.75
CA GLY A 352 14.34 -21.20 22.52
C GLY A 352 13.67 -20.05 21.77
N ASN A 353 13.79 -18.84 22.34
CA ASN A 353 13.13 -17.62 21.86
C ASN A 353 14.12 -16.54 21.38
N GLY A 354 15.43 -16.76 21.49
CA GLY A 354 16.46 -15.74 21.20
C GLY A 354 16.39 -15.19 19.78
N LEU A 355 16.29 -16.06 18.76
CA LEU A 355 16.19 -15.60 17.37
C LEU A 355 14.88 -14.85 17.09
N ALA A 356 13.77 -15.24 17.73
CA ALA A 356 12.51 -14.51 17.61
C ALA A 356 12.62 -13.09 18.18
N TRP A 357 13.32 -12.92 19.31
CA TRP A 357 13.66 -11.60 19.85
C TRP A 357 14.52 -10.79 18.90
N VAL A 358 15.61 -11.35 18.38
CA VAL A 358 16.50 -10.67 17.43
C VAL A 358 15.72 -10.20 16.19
N VAL A 359 14.91 -11.07 15.58
CA VAL A 359 14.14 -10.73 14.37
C VAL A 359 13.07 -9.67 14.67
N SER A 360 12.34 -9.77 15.78
CA SER A 360 11.34 -8.76 16.16
C SER A 360 11.99 -7.42 16.50
N CYS A 361 13.10 -7.40 17.24
CA CYS A 361 13.84 -6.19 17.57
C CYS A 361 14.45 -5.54 16.33
N MET A 362 14.99 -6.33 15.40
CA MET A 362 15.49 -5.83 14.12
C MET A 362 14.38 -5.20 13.30
N LEU A 363 13.20 -5.83 13.21
CA LEU A 363 12.04 -5.25 12.53
C LEU A 363 11.62 -3.91 13.15
N ILE A 364 11.49 -3.84 14.47
CA ILE A 364 11.13 -2.61 15.18
C ILE A 364 12.21 -1.53 14.98
N PHE A 365 13.48 -1.89 15.07
CA PHE A 365 14.59 -0.97 14.85
C PHE A 365 14.60 -0.43 13.41
N SER A 366 14.41 -1.30 12.41
CA SER A 366 14.30 -0.88 11.01
C SER A 366 13.13 0.09 10.80
N ILE A 367 11.98 -0.17 11.43
CA ILE A 367 10.83 0.75 11.38
C ILE A 367 11.18 2.11 12.00
N ILE A 368 11.84 2.12 13.16
CA ILE A 368 12.31 3.33 13.81
C ILE A 368 13.22 4.12 12.86
N VAL A 369 14.24 3.46 12.28
CA VAL A 369 15.15 4.10 11.31
C VAL A 369 14.38 4.66 10.11
N VAL A 370 13.47 3.89 9.51
CA VAL A 370 12.66 4.35 8.36
C VAL A 370 11.86 5.60 8.72
N VAL A 371 11.15 5.60 9.85
CA VAL A 371 10.30 6.73 10.28
C VAL A 371 11.16 7.94 10.62
N PHE A 372 12.22 7.78 11.42
CA PHE A 372 13.08 8.90 11.83
C PHE A 372 13.84 9.50 10.64
N ALA A 373 14.40 8.66 9.77
CA ALA A 373 15.12 9.13 8.60
C ALA A 373 14.17 9.87 7.65
N THR A 374 13.00 9.28 7.36
CA THR A 374 12.01 9.90 6.46
C THR A 374 11.51 11.25 6.99
N LEU A 375 11.10 11.31 8.26
CA LEU A 375 10.55 12.54 8.84
C LEU A 375 11.63 13.58 9.14
N GLY A 376 12.86 13.15 9.44
CA GLY A 376 13.98 14.03 9.74
C GLY A 376 14.52 14.75 8.50
N THR A 377 14.33 14.20 7.30
CA THR A 377 14.81 14.77 6.03
C THR A 377 13.67 15.31 5.15
N ALA A 378 12.42 15.15 5.57
CA ALA A 378 11.27 15.81 4.95
C ALA A 378 11.22 17.30 5.33
N THR A 379 10.50 18.10 4.55
CA THR A 379 10.21 19.48 4.98
C THR A 379 9.42 19.47 6.28
N LEU A 380 9.57 20.50 7.12
CA LEU A 380 8.86 20.55 8.40
C LEU A 380 7.34 20.46 8.23
N SER A 381 6.79 21.11 7.20
CA SER A 381 5.36 21.04 6.87
C SER A 381 4.93 19.62 6.52
N ASP A 382 5.68 18.91 5.67
CA ASP A 382 5.36 17.54 5.27
C ASP A 382 5.48 16.58 6.46
N ALA A 383 6.54 16.72 7.26
CA ALA A 383 6.77 15.90 8.44
C ALA A 383 5.64 16.07 9.48
N LEU A 384 5.21 17.32 9.74
CA LEU A 384 4.09 17.61 10.64
C LEU A 384 2.77 17.07 10.08
N LEU A 385 2.53 17.19 8.77
CA LEU A 385 1.34 16.65 8.12
C LEU A 385 1.28 15.12 8.24
N VAL A 386 2.38 14.42 7.91
CA VAL A 386 2.49 12.97 8.05
C VAL A 386 2.27 12.53 9.51
N ALA A 387 2.90 13.22 10.47
CA ALA A 387 2.74 12.93 11.89
C ALA A 387 1.29 13.16 12.35
N ALA A 388 0.66 14.26 11.95
CA ALA A 388 -0.71 14.58 12.30
C ALA A 388 -1.69 13.54 11.74
N ILE A 389 -1.57 13.19 10.46
CA ILE A 389 -2.37 12.14 9.83
C ILE A 389 -2.22 10.83 10.61
N THR A 390 -0.98 10.42 10.89
CA THR A 390 -0.68 9.17 11.61
C THR A 390 -1.30 9.16 13.01
N VAL A 391 -1.11 10.23 13.79
CA VAL A 391 -1.63 10.35 15.15
C VAL A 391 -3.15 10.31 15.16
N VAL A 392 -3.80 11.09 14.29
CA VAL A 392 -5.27 11.11 14.18
C VAL A 392 -5.80 9.71 13.86
N MET A 393 -5.25 9.06 12.83
CA MET A 393 -5.69 7.73 12.39
C MET A 393 -5.45 6.63 13.44
N PHE A 394 -4.40 6.77 14.26
CA PHE A 394 -4.10 5.85 15.37
C PHE A 394 -4.96 6.10 16.62
N VAL A 395 -5.28 7.35 16.93
CA VAL A 395 -6.01 7.71 18.15
C VAL A 395 -7.51 7.44 18.03
N ILE A 396 -8.11 7.61 16.84
CA ILE A 396 -9.56 7.37 16.62
C ILE A 396 -10.03 5.99 17.13
N PRO A 397 -9.42 4.84 16.80
CA PRO A 397 -9.90 3.55 17.28
C PRO A 397 -9.74 3.39 18.80
N LEU A 398 -8.76 4.06 19.41
CA LEU A 398 -8.61 4.06 20.86
C LEU A 398 -9.75 4.83 21.54
N ILE A 399 -10.16 5.96 20.97
CA ILE A 399 -11.32 6.74 21.42
C ILE A 399 -12.59 5.91 21.25
N ILE A 400 -12.83 5.33 20.08
CA ILE A 400 -14.02 4.50 19.82
C ILE A 400 -14.10 3.35 20.81
N ASN A 401 -12.98 2.65 21.04
CA ASN A 401 -12.93 1.55 22.00
C ASN A 401 -13.17 2.01 23.45
N HIS A 402 -12.73 3.22 23.83
CA HIS A 402 -12.98 3.77 25.16
C HIS A 402 -14.48 4.05 25.39
N PHE A 403 -15.20 4.49 24.36
CA PHE A 403 -16.64 4.74 24.40
C PHE A 403 -17.50 3.54 23.95
N LYS A 404 -16.90 2.35 23.81
CA LYS A 404 -17.61 1.13 23.40
C LYS A 404 -18.70 0.79 24.43
N LYS A 405 -19.91 0.49 23.94
CA LYS A 405 -21.04 0.03 24.77
C LYS A 405 -21.30 -1.45 24.52
N ASP A 406 -21.63 -2.19 25.58
CA ASP A 406 -21.96 -3.62 25.48
C ASP A 406 -23.22 -3.87 24.65
N SER A 407 -24.15 -2.91 24.60
CA SER A 407 -25.37 -2.99 23.79
C SER A 407 -25.09 -3.06 22.28
N TRP A 408 -23.93 -2.58 21.82
CA TRP A 408 -23.65 -2.49 20.39
C TRP A 408 -23.62 -3.87 19.71
N GLY A 409 -23.06 -4.89 20.35
CA GLY A 409 -23.06 -6.25 19.81
C GLY A 409 -24.48 -6.79 19.65
N ILE A 410 -25.30 -6.63 20.68
CA ILE A 410 -26.70 -7.09 20.72
C ILE A 410 -27.55 -6.37 19.67
N GLU A 411 -27.39 -5.05 19.54
CA GLU A 411 -28.09 -4.25 18.53
C GLU A 411 -27.74 -4.69 17.10
N VAL A 412 -26.46 -5.04 16.86
CA VAL A 412 -26.01 -5.51 15.55
C VAL A 412 -26.58 -6.89 15.25
N GLU A 413 -26.50 -7.83 16.20
CA GLU A 413 -27.05 -9.18 16.06
C GLU A 413 -28.54 -9.14 15.74
N LYS A 414 -29.33 -8.41 16.54
CA LYS A 414 -30.75 -8.19 16.30
C LYS A 414 -31.03 -7.62 14.90
N SER A 415 -30.25 -6.64 14.46
CA SER A 415 -30.44 -6.02 13.13
C SER A 415 -30.10 -6.94 11.94
N LEU A 416 -29.32 -7.99 12.17
CA LEU A 416 -28.98 -9.00 11.16
C LEU A 416 -30.05 -10.10 11.09
N GLU A 417 -30.72 -10.40 12.21
CA GLU A 417 -31.84 -11.35 12.27
C GLU A 417 -33.13 -10.80 11.65
N GLU A 418 -33.32 -9.47 11.69
CA GLU A 418 -34.50 -8.78 11.12
C GLU A 418 -34.49 -8.65 9.57
N LYS A 419 -33.49 -9.21 8.88
CA LYS A 419 -33.28 -9.13 7.43
C LYS A 419 -33.50 -10.48 6.75
#